data_AF-A0A8J7ERB2-F1
#
_entry.id   AF-A0A8J7ERB2-F1
#
_cell.length_a   1.000
_cell.length_b   1.000
_cell.length_c   1.000
_cell.angle_alpha   90.00
_cell.angle_beta   90.00
_cell.angle_gamma   90.00
#
_symmetry.space_group_name_H-M   'P 1'
#
loop_
_entity.id
_entity.type
_entity.pdbx_description
1 polymer ?
#
loop_
_entity_poly.entity_id
_entity_poly.type
_entity_poly.pdbx_seq_one_letter_code
_entity_poly.pdbx_strand_id
1 'polypeptide(L)'
;MMRHQPNRFQNYFKTHETVLEQFKSRRFVGNDTLEFRPSNCCFLLDGEIGCLGGLVIRVEKLIRIVSQDPQEPLVQTEWYAYNASLRNNHNIFRYDNQDEDFNFRLGHADPHHKHTFDWCTGNELSESPLWVGAEKWPTLGDVLHELEDWYWKHKELLSNPEDYPELDLR
;
A
#
# COMPACT_ATOMS: atom_id res chain seq x y z
N MET A 1 -14.78 5.47 -13.15
CA MET A 1 -13.42 6.05 -13.24
C MET A 1 -12.46 4.95 -13.62
N MET A 2 -11.56 5.17 -14.58
CA MET A 2 -10.47 4.24 -14.86
C MET A 2 -9.44 4.33 -13.72
N ARG A 3 -8.94 3.18 -13.25
CA ARG A 3 -7.95 3.12 -12.15
C ARG A 3 -6.66 3.83 -12.54
N HIS A 4 -6.03 4.49 -11.57
CA HIS A 4 -4.70 5.10 -11.68
C HIS A 4 -4.49 6.13 -12.81
N GLN A 5 -5.58 6.62 -13.41
CA GLN A 5 -5.53 7.75 -14.32
C GLN A 5 -5.25 9.05 -13.54
N PRO A 6 -4.73 10.08 -14.23
CA PRO A 6 -4.60 11.41 -13.63
C PRO A 6 -5.89 11.87 -12.95
N ASN A 7 -5.75 12.42 -11.74
CA ASN A 7 -6.85 12.96 -10.96
C ASN A 7 -6.45 14.28 -10.31
N ARG A 8 -7.41 15.12 -9.95
CA ARG A 8 -7.13 16.33 -9.17
C ARG A 8 -6.63 15.94 -7.79
N PHE A 9 -5.59 16.61 -7.29
CA PHE A 9 -4.98 16.27 -6.00
C PHE A 9 -5.99 16.22 -4.86
N GLN A 10 -6.93 17.17 -4.78
CA GLN A 10 -7.97 17.16 -3.75
C GLN A 10 -8.87 15.90 -3.81
N ASN A 11 -9.21 15.44 -5.01
CA ASN A 11 -9.99 14.22 -5.20
C ASN A 11 -9.16 12.96 -4.89
N TYR A 12 -7.87 12.97 -5.23
CA TYR A 12 -6.93 11.90 -4.87
C TYR A 12 -6.85 11.76 -3.35
N PHE A 13 -6.60 12.87 -2.65
CA PHE A 13 -6.56 12.96 -1.18
C PHE A 13 -7.88 12.51 -0.57
N LYS A 14 -9.01 13.07 -1.01
CA LYS A 14 -10.34 12.70 -0.50
C LYS A 14 -10.66 11.21 -0.68
N THR A 15 -10.25 10.62 -1.82
CA THR A 15 -10.45 9.18 -2.07
C THR A 15 -9.65 8.35 -1.07
N HIS A 16 -8.41 8.77 -0.80
CA HIS A 16 -7.55 8.13 0.18
C HIS A 16 -8.17 8.16 1.59
N GLU A 17 -8.56 9.35 2.06
CA GLU A 17 -9.22 9.53 3.36
C GLU A 17 -10.51 8.72 3.46
N THR A 18 -11.35 8.76 2.43
CA THR A 18 -12.62 8.01 2.41
C THR A 18 -12.38 6.51 2.55
N VAL A 19 -11.35 5.96 1.90
CA VAL A 19 -11.00 4.54 2.02
C VAL A 19 -10.55 4.22 3.44
N LEU A 20 -9.63 5.00 4.04
CA LEU A 20 -9.18 4.78 5.41
C LEU A 20 -10.34 4.84 6.41
N GLU A 21 -11.21 5.85 6.31
CA GLU A 21 -12.37 6.00 7.19
C GLU A 21 -13.36 4.83 7.07
N GLN A 22 -13.52 4.24 5.88
CA GLN A 22 -14.33 3.03 5.73
C GLN A 22 -13.76 1.87 6.55
N PHE A 23 -12.45 1.63 6.53
CA PHE A 23 -11.84 0.55 7.30
C PHE A 23 -11.75 0.86 8.80
N LYS A 24 -11.59 2.13 9.18
CA LYS A 24 -11.72 2.58 10.58
C LYS A 24 -13.13 2.35 11.11
N SER A 25 -14.16 2.64 10.31
CA SER A 25 -15.56 2.41 10.70
C SER A 25 -15.90 0.93 10.93
N ARG A 26 -15.20 0.02 10.24
CA ARG A 26 -15.28 -1.44 10.43
C ARG A 26 -14.40 -1.95 11.57
N ARG A 27 -13.63 -1.05 12.20
CA ARG A 27 -12.61 -1.35 13.22
C ARG A 27 -11.46 -2.23 12.74
N PHE A 28 -11.23 -2.34 11.43
CA PHE A 28 -10.06 -3.07 10.95
C PHE A 28 -8.79 -2.22 11.04
N VAL A 29 -8.88 -0.94 10.66
CA VAL A 29 -7.81 0.06 10.83
C VAL A 29 -8.02 0.79 12.14
N GLY A 30 -6.97 0.92 12.95
CA GLY A 30 -6.98 1.65 14.22
C GLY A 30 -6.53 3.09 14.04
N ASN A 31 -5.31 3.27 13.55
CA ASN A 31 -4.68 4.56 13.31
C ASN A 31 -3.74 4.50 12.09
N ASP A 32 -3.24 5.65 11.68
CA ASP A 32 -2.26 5.77 10.61
C ASP A 32 -1.36 7.00 10.85
N THR A 33 -0.18 7.00 10.22
CA THR A 33 0.80 8.10 10.23
C THR A 33 1.05 8.64 8.82
N LEU A 34 0.08 8.49 7.91
CA LEU A 34 0.27 8.83 6.51
C LEU A 34 0.32 10.35 6.32
N GLU A 35 1.38 10.81 5.67
CA GLU A 35 1.58 12.22 5.39
C GLU A 35 1.78 12.48 3.89
N PHE A 36 1.05 13.45 3.34
CA PHE A 36 1.32 14.00 2.02
C PHE A 36 2.31 15.16 2.13
N ARG A 37 3.55 14.93 1.70
CA ARG A 37 4.63 15.93 1.72
C ARG A 37 4.83 16.52 0.32
N PRO A 38 4.62 17.84 0.13
CA PRO A 38 4.87 18.47 -1.15
C PRO A 38 6.37 18.49 -1.48
N SER A 39 6.69 18.29 -2.75
CA SER A 39 8.02 18.45 -3.34
C SER A 39 7.88 19.17 -4.68
N ASN A 40 9.00 19.59 -5.29
CA ASN A 40 9.01 20.52 -6.44
C ASN A 40 8.03 20.16 -7.57
N CYS A 41 7.97 18.89 -7.96
CA CYS A 41 7.14 18.42 -9.08
C CYS A 41 6.25 17.22 -8.71
N CYS A 42 6.13 16.91 -7.42
CA CYS A 42 5.40 15.75 -6.94
C CYS A 42 4.93 15.94 -5.50
N PHE A 43 4.09 15.03 -5.05
CA PHE A 43 3.80 14.78 -3.64
C PHE A 43 4.39 13.42 -3.28
N LEU A 44 5.02 13.35 -2.11
CA LEU A 44 5.37 12.09 -1.48
C LEU A 44 4.25 11.72 -0.51
N LEU A 45 3.77 10.49 -0.56
CA LEU A 45 2.92 9.93 0.48
C LEU A 45 3.71 8.85 1.20
N ASP A 46 3.92 9.00 2.49
CA ASP A 46 4.56 7.94 3.27
C ASP A 46 4.06 7.88 4.72
N GLY A 47 4.19 6.71 5.31
CA GLY A 47 3.77 6.46 6.69
C GLY A 47 3.38 5.00 6.89
N GLU A 48 2.72 4.71 7.99
CA GLU A 48 2.21 3.40 8.34
C GLU A 48 0.72 3.43 8.60
N ILE A 49 0.05 2.31 8.37
CA ILE A 49 -1.34 2.09 8.77
C ILE A 49 -1.34 0.92 9.76
N GLY A 50 -1.88 1.13 10.95
CA GLY A 50 -2.05 0.11 11.98
C GLY A 50 -3.41 -0.56 11.86
N CYS A 51 -3.40 -1.87 11.74
CA CYS A 51 -4.59 -2.71 11.60
C CYS A 51 -4.67 -3.73 12.76
N LEU A 52 -5.84 -4.35 12.93
CA LEU A 52 -6.05 -5.40 13.93
C LEU A 52 -5.03 -6.53 13.82
N GLY A 53 -4.76 -7.19 14.96
CA GLY A 53 -3.86 -8.33 15.02
C GLY A 53 -2.39 -7.97 14.97
N GLY A 54 -2.04 -6.72 15.30
CA GLY A 54 -0.67 -6.21 15.19
C GLY A 54 -0.19 -6.02 13.75
N LEU A 55 -1.11 -5.95 12.79
CA LEU A 55 -0.79 -5.84 11.36
C LEU A 55 -0.47 -4.40 10.96
N VAL A 56 0.52 -4.24 10.08
CA VAL A 56 1.01 -2.94 9.64
C VAL A 56 1.08 -2.92 8.12
N ILE A 57 0.65 -1.82 7.50
CA ILE A 57 0.98 -1.51 6.11
C ILE A 57 1.92 -0.31 6.08
N ARG A 58 3.17 -0.51 5.67
CA ARG A 58 4.07 0.58 5.31
C ARG A 58 3.73 1.05 3.91
N VAL A 59 3.37 2.33 3.78
CA VAL A 59 2.98 2.95 2.51
C VAL A 59 4.07 3.93 2.08
N GLU A 60 4.47 3.84 0.82
CA GLU A 60 5.34 4.83 0.17
C GLU A 60 4.83 5.08 -1.24
N LYS A 61 4.70 6.34 -1.64
CA LYS A 61 4.34 6.72 -3.01
C LYS A 61 5.03 7.98 -3.45
N LEU A 62 5.31 8.03 -4.74
CA LEU A 62 5.57 9.25 -5.48
C LEU A 62 4.40 9.54 -6.40
N ILE A 63 3.81 10.72 -6.21
CA ILE A 63 2.64 11.20 -6.92
C ILE A 63 3.06 12.41 -7.77
N ARG A 64 3.30 12.20 -9.06
CA ARG A 64 3.78 13.23 -9.98
C ARG A 64 2.68 14.24 -10.31
N ILE A 65 3.03 15.52 -10.35
CA ILE A 65 2.17 16.57 -10.90
C ILE A 65 2.27 16.52 -12.44
N VAL A 66 1.18 16.16 -13.10
CA VAL A 66 1.11 16.05 -14.58
C VAL A 66 0.59 17.33 -15.24
N SER A 67 -0.11 18.18 -14.49
CA SER A 67 -0.50 19.52 -14.94
C SER A 67 -0.42 20.51 -13.78
N GLN A 68 0.29 21.62 -13.99
CA GLN A 68 0.59 22.63 -12.97
C GLN A 68 -0.51 23.69 -12.84
N ASP A 69 -1.76 23.25 -12.75
CA ASP A 69 -2.84 24.13 -12.28
C ASP A 69 -2.55 24.51 -10.81
N PRO A 70 -2.31 25.80 -10.48
CA PRO A 70 -1.89 26.20 -9.15
C PRO A 70 -2.97 25.98 -8.07
N GLN A 71 -4.24 25.90 -8.46
CA GLN A 71 -5.34 25.70 -7.52
C GLN A 71 -5.71 24.21 -7.39
N GLU A 72 -5.66 23.46 -8.49
CA GLU A 72 -6.01 22.06 -8.50
C GLU A 72 -5.08 21.23 -9.40
N PRO A 73 -3.83 20.93 -8.97
CA PRO A 73 -2.91 20.18 -9.81
C PRO A 73 -3.49 18.82 -10.18
N LEU A 74 -3.34 18.44 -11.45
CA LEU A 74 -3.56 17.06 -11.86
C LEU A 74 -2.35 16.25 -11.43
N VAL A 75 -2.61 15.12 -10.79
CA VAL A 75 -1.59 14.24 -10.26
C VAL A 75 -1.82 12.79 -10.69
N GLN A 76 -0.74 12.02 -10.74
CA GLN A 76 -0.78 10.59 -11.02
C GLN A 76 0.28 9.88 -10.20
N THR A 77 -0.06 8.71 -9.64
CA THR A 77 0.94 7.85 -8.99
C THR A 77 1.95 7.40 -10.04
N GLU A 78 3.23 7.55 -9.77
CA GLU A 78 4.33 7.06 -10.63
C GLU A 78 5.01 5.86 -9.99
N TRP A 79 5.29 5.97 -8.70
CA TRP A 79 5.84 4.92 -7.86
C TRP A 79 4.93 4.67 -6.66
N TYR A 80 4.76 3.41 -6.29
CA TYR A 80 4.26 3.02 -4.97
C TYR A 80 4.99 1.79 -4.40
N ALA A 81 4.90 1.65 -3.07
CA ALA A 81 5.08 0.42 -2.33
C ALA A 81 4.02 0.34 -1.22
N TYR A 82 3.41 -0.83 -1.07
CA TYR A 82 2.58 -1.19 0.06
C TYR A 82 3.15 -2.49 0.65
N ASN A 83 3.83 -2.40 1.78
CA ASN A 83 4.39 -3.56 2.47
C ASN A 83 3.52 -3.91 3.68
N ALA A 84 2.80 -5.02 3.58
CA ALA A 84 2.00 -5.56 4.67
C ALA A 84 2.83 -6.55 5.49
N SER A 85 2.85 -6.38 6.80
CA SER A 85 3.61 -7.22 7.73
C SER A 85 2.90 -7.35 9.07
N LEU A 86 3.37 -8.31 9.87
CA LEU A 86 3.06 -8.35 11.30
C LEU A 86 4.14 -7.54 12.04
N ARG A 87 3.75 -6.61 12.92
CA ARG A 87 4.68 -5.73 13.63
C ARG A 87 5.74 -6.56 14.38
N ASN A 88 7.00 -6.14 14.25
CA ASN A 88 8.17 -6.80 14.84
C ASN A 88 8.36 -8.26 14.39
N ASN A 89 7.78 -8.61 13.24
CA ASN A 89 7.82 -9.93 12.66
C ASN A 89 7.95 -9.80 11.13
N HIS A 90 7.61 -10.85 10.39
CA HIS A 90 7.85 -10.94 8.97
C HIS A 90 6.78 -10.27 8.10
N ASN A 91 7.15 -10.04 6.84
CA ASN A 91 6.22 -9.60 5.81
C ASN A 91 5.17 -10.69 5.52
N ILE A 92 4.02 -10.25 5.04
CA ILE A 92 2.93 -11.10 4.55
C ILE A 92 2.89 -10.99 3.02
N PHE A 93 2.79 -9.76 2.52
CA PHE A 93 2.90 -9.46 1.10
C PHE A 93 3.40 -8.03 0.89
N ARG A 94 3.97 -7.77 -0.28
CA ARG A 94 4.36 -6.43 -0.71
C ARG A 94 3.92 -6.20 -2.14
N TYR A 95 3.21 -5.11 -2.39
CA TYR A 95 2.96 -4.65 -3.76
C TYR A 95 3.85 -3.46 -4.05
N ASP A 96 4.58 -3.49 -5.15
CA ASP A 96 5.36 -2.34 -5.60
C ASP A 96 5.59 -2.36 -7.13
N ASN A 97 6.24 -1.30 -7.60
CA ASN A 97 6.68 -1.16 -8.99
C ASN A 97 8.11 -0.61 -9.08
N GLN A 98 8.94 -0.83 -8.04
CA GLN A 98 10.25 -0.20 -7.88
C GLN A 98 11.41 -1.01 -8.42
N ASP A 99 11.22 -2.28 -8.75
CA ASP A 99 12.34 -3.15 -9.10
C ASP A 99 13.18 -2.57 -10.26
N GLU A 100 14.41 -2.18 -9.91
CA GLU A 100 15.43 -1.61 -10.79
C GLU A 100 16.14 -2.68 -11.62
N ASP A 101 16.02 -3.95 -11.24
CA ASP A 101 16.71 -5.03 -11.93
C ASP A 101 16.07 -5.31 -13.29
N PHE A 102 16.84 -5.00 -14.33
CA PHE A 102 16.49 -5.20 -15.73
C PHE A 102 16.13 -6.65 -16.05
N ASN A 103 16.68 -7.64 -15.33
CA ASN A 103 16.33 -9.05 -15.51
C ASN A 103 14.88 -9.36 -15.14
N PHE A 104 14.31 -8.64 -14.17
CA PHE A 104 12.88 -8.77 -13.84
C PHE A 104 11.99 -8.21 -14.96
N ARG A 105 12.46 -7.23 -15.73
CA ARG A 105 11.69 -6.64 -16.85
C ARG A 105 11.81 -7.44 -18.15
N LEU A 106 12.71 -8.41 -18.23
CA LEU A 106 12.95 -9.22 -19.43
C LEU A 106 11.76 -10.16 -19.68
N GLY A 107 10.88 -9.78 -20.60
CA GLY A 107 9.68 -10.55 -20.98
C GLY A 107 8.37 -10.05 -20.37
N HIS A 108 8.41 -8.97 -19.57
CA HIS A 108 7.23 -8.40 -18.93
C HIS A 108 7.01 -6.95 -19.37
N ALA A 109 5.81 -6.65 -19.83
CA ALA A 109 5.47 -5.32 -20.38
C ALA A 109 5.17 -4.26 -19.31
N ASP A 110 5.11 -4.65 -18.04
CA ASP A 110 4.56 -3.84 -16.96
C ASP A 110 5.31 -4.06 -15.63
N PRO A 111 5.64 -3.00 -14.88
CA PRO A 111 6.46 -3.09 -13.68
C PRO A 111 5.67 -3.49 -12.42
N HIS A 112 4.34 -3.60 -12.45
CA HIS A 112 3.52 -3.88 -11.28
C HIS A 112 3.58 -5.35 -10.89
N HIS A 113 4.07 -5.62 -9.69
CA HIS A 113 4.18 -6.97 -9.17
C HIS A 113 3.84 -7.04 -7.67
N LYS A 114 3.74 -8.26 -7.18
CA LYS A 114 3.42 -8.59 -5.80
C LYS A 114 4.42 -9.61 -5.28
N HIS A 115 5.06 -9.29 -4.17
CA HIS A 115 5.78 -10.25 -3.37
C HIS A 115 4.88 -10.90 -2.33
N THR A 116 5.09 -12.18 -2.06
CA THR A 116 4.38 -12.94 -1.03
C THR A 116 5.38 -13.70 -0.17
N PHE A 117 5.11 -13.77 1.13
CA PHE A 117 6.04 -14.30 2.12
C PHE A 117 5.35 -15.31 3.02
N ASP A 118 6.11 -16.30 3.48
CA ASP A 118 5.74 -17.08 4.64
C ASP A 118 5.96 -16.21 5.89
N TRP A 119 4.86 -15.71 6.47
CA TRP A 119 4.90 -14.83 7.64
C TRP A 119 5.43 -15.50 8.92
N CYS A 120 5.54 -16.83 8.95
CA CYS A 120 6.14 -17.56 10.07
C CYS A 120 7.67 -17.62 9.97
N THR A 121 8.22 -17.72 8.76
CA THR A 121 9.66 -17.91 8.53
C THR A 121 10.37 -16.71 7.93
N GLY A 122 9.60 -15.76 7.36
CA GLY A 122 10.11 -14.60 6.62
C GLY A 122 10.61 -14.91 5.22
N ASN A 123 10.56 -16.16 4.78
CA ASN A 123 10.99 -16.54 3.45
C ASN A 123 9.99 -16.06 2.41
N GLU A 124 10.50 -15.49 1.33
CA GLU A 124 9.71 -15.23 0.14
C GLU A 124 9.25 -16.55 -0.49
N LEU A 125 7.98 -16.62 -0.88
CA LEU A 125 7.39 -17.83 -1.44
C LEU A 125 7.87 -18.06 -2.88
N SER A 126 7.89 -19.31 -3.33
CA SER A 126 8.47 -19.69 -4.64
C SER A 126 7.77 -19.08 -5.85
N GLU A 127 6.49 -18.74 -5.70
CA GLU A 127 5.64 -18.10 -6.71
C GLU A 127 5.81 -16.57 -6.76
N SER A 128 6.71 -16.03 -5.93
CA SER A 128 6.99 -14.61 -5.77
C SER A 128 8.28 -14.20 -6.51
N PRO A 129 8.33 -12.98 -7.09
CA PRO A 129 7.21 -12.06 -7.26
C PRO A 129 6.24 -12.53 -8.35
N LEU A 130 4.96 -12.21 -8.15
CA LEU A 130 3.91 -12.39 -9.15
C LEU A 130 3.67 -11.07 -9.91
N TRP A 131 3.86 -11.10 -11.22
CA TRP A 131 3.46 -10.00 -12.10
C TRP A 131 1.94 -9.85 -12.11
N VAL A 132 1.45 -8.66 -11.72
CA VAL A 132 0.01 -8.38 -11.67
C VAL A 132 -0.45 -7.55 -12.86
N GLY A 133 0.43 -6.76 -13.46
CA GLY A 133 0.15 -5.92 -14.63
C GLY A 133 -0.69 -4.67 -14.30
N ALA A 134 -0.69 -3.69 -15.21
CA ALA A 134 -1.42 -2.43 -15.07
C ALA A 134 -2.91 -2.61 -14.72
N GLU A 135 -3.57 -3.61 -15.28
CA GLU A 135 -5.00 -3.87 -15.03
C GLU A 135 -5.28 -4.23 -13.56
N LYS A 136 -4.31 -4.86 -12.88
CA LYS A 136 -4.40 -5.26 -11.47
C LYS A 136 -3.44 -4.47 -10.58
N TRP A 137 -2.96 -3.31 -11.03
CA TRP A 137 -2.26 -2.36 -10.16
C TRP A 137 -3.15 -2.07 -8.94
N PRO A 138 -2.71 -2.38 -7.71
CA PRO A 138 -3.52 -2.19 -6.52
C PRO A 138 -3.73 -0.72 -6.15
N THR A 139 -4.93 -0.41 -5.68
CA THR A 139 -5.19 0.78 -4.86
C THR A 139 -4.94 0.46 -3.39
N LEU A 140 -4.89 1.48 -2.52
CA LEU A 140 -4.80 1.24 -1.07
C LEU A 140 -5.98 0.40 -0.56
N GLY A 141 -7.19 0.61 -1.10
CA GLY A 141 -8.37 -0.15 -0.72
C GLY A 141 -8.24 -1.65 -1.03
N ASP A 142 -7.60 -2.00 -2.16
CA ASP A 142 -7.35 -3.40 -2.51
C ASP A 142 -6.39 -4.06 -1.51
N VAL A 143 -5.33 -3.35 -1.13
CA VAL A 143 -4.33 -3.82 -0.17
C VAL A 143 -4.94 -3.99 1.22
N LEU A 144 -5.75 -3.02 1.67
CA LEU A 144 -6.46 -3.12 2.94
C LEU A 144 -7.48 -4.26 2.96
N HIS A 145 -8.23 -4.46 1.88
CA HIS A 145 -9.15 -5.58 1.75
C HIS A 145 -8.44 -6.93 1.80
N GLU A 146 -7.34 -7.07 1.05
CA GLU A 146 -6.58 -8.32 1.07
C GLU A 146 -5.98 -8.60 2.47
N LEU A 147 -5.48 -7.57 3.15
CA LEU A 147 -4.95 -7.73 4.50
C LEU A 147 -6.05 -8.05 5.53
N GLU A 148 -7.25 -7.49 5.37
CA GLU A 148 -8.43 -7.82 6.19
C GLU A 148 -8.85 -9.28 5.97
N ASP A 149 -8.90 -9.75 4.72
CA ASP A 149 -9.18 -11.15 4.40
C ASP A 149 -8.10 -12.08 4.99
N TRP A 150 -6.84 -11.68 4.91
CA TRP A 150 -5.73 -12.40 5.53
C TRP A 150 -5.90 -12.47 7.05
N TYR A 151 -6.25 -11.36 7.71
CA TYR A 151 -6.47 -11.30 9.15
C TYR A 151 -7.54 -12.30 9.58
N TRP A 152 -8.71 -12.29 8.95
CA TRP A 152 -9.80 -13.18 9.35
C TRP A 152 -9.47 -14.66 9.14
N LYS A 153 -8.66 -14.98 8.13
CA LYS A 153 -8.18 -16.35 7.88
C LYS A 153 -7.18 -16.85 8.92
N HIS A 154 -6.37 -15.96 9.50
CA HIS A 154 -5.27 -16.32 10.41
C HIS A 154 -5.49 -15.86 11.85
N LYS A 155 -6.64 -15.25 12.16
CA LYS A 155 -6.95 -14.62 13.45
C LYS A 155 -6.58 -15.49 14.66
N GLU A 156 -6.94 -16.78 14.62
CA GLU A 156 -6.70 -17.74 15.71
C GLU A 156 -5.21 -18.09 15.91
N LEU A 157 -4.34 -17.75 14.96
CA LEU A 157 -2.89 -17.97 15.02
C LEU A 157 -2.14 -16.72 15.51
N LEU A 158 -2.81 -15.57 15.61
CA LEU A 158 -2.20 -14.32 16.05
C LEU A 158 -2.15 -14.29 17.58
N SER A 159 -1.04 -13.80 18.13
CA SER A 159 -0.87 -13.72 19.59
C SER A 159 -1.80 -12.71 20.25
N ASN A 160 -2.07 -11.58 19.59
CA ASN A 160 -2.94 -10.51 20.08
C ASN A 160 -3.90 -10.04 18.96
N PRO A 161 -4.92 -10.84 18.59
CA PRO A 161 -5.77 -10.59 17.42
C PRO A 161 -6.63 -9.33 17.53
N GLU A 162 -6.86 -8.80 18.74
CA GLU A 162 -7.71 -7.63 18.98
C GLU A 162 -6.91 -6.33 19.12
N ASP A 163 -5.58 -6.42 19.14
CA ASP A 163 -4.71 -5.26 19.37
C ASP A 163 -4.32 -4.59 18.04
N TYR A 164 -4.18 -3.26 18.09
CA TYR A 164 -3.52 -2.49 17.05
C TYR A 164 -2.04 -2.30 17.41
N PRO A 165 -1.13 -2.31 16.42
CA PRO A 165 0.28 -2.06 16.68
C PRO A 165 0.53 -0.59 17.05
N GLU A 166 1.57 -0.35 17.84
CA GLU A 166 2.16 0.98 17.89
C GLU A 166 2.76 1.32 16.52
N LEU A 167 2.56 2.56 16.09
CA LEU A 167 3.08 3.08 14.83
C LEU A 167 4.31 3.92 15.12
N ASP A 168 5.31 3.79 14.25
CA ASP A 168 6.47 4.66 14.32
C ASP A 168 6.02 6.07 13.90
N LEU A 169 5.91 6.96 14.89
CA LEU A 169 5.84 8.39 14.66
C LEU A 169 7.21 8.81 14.14
N ARG A 170 7.30 9.10 12.84
CA ARG A 170 8.50 9.73 12.27
C ARG A 170 8.66 11.15 12.77
#